data_AF-F5YSE9-F1
#
_entry.id   AF-F5YSE9-F1
#
_cell.length_a   1.000
_cell.length_b   1.000
_cell.length_c   1.000
_cell.angle_alpha   90.00
_cell.angle_beta   90.00
_cell.angle_gamma   90.00
#
_symmetry.space_group_name_H-M   'P 1'
#
loop_
_entity.id
_entity.type
_entity.pdbx_description
1 polymer ?
#
loop_
_entity_poly.entity_id
_entity_poly.type
_entity_poly.pdbx_seq_one_letter_code
_entity_poly.pdbx_strand_id
1 'polypeptide(L)'
;MPNTLATIPLTDPHALPADPSLGELVKDATAQMSTLVRAEVELARAEITRDVKKGLTGSVFFIAALVVLFYSTFFFFFFLAEVLNIWLQDWAAYLIVFGVMLTVASGLALFGFLRVRRIRGPRQTIESVRETREALRPDPDRLHSSGPQSLKAHDGKPATDPSGW
;
A
#
# COMPACT_ATOMS: atom_id res chain seq x y z
N MET A 1 -42.49 -57.84 -41.99
CA MET A 1 -41.27 -57.50 -41.24
C MET A 1 -40.54 -56.40 -41.99
N PRO A 2 -40.31 -55.21 -41.41
CA PRO A 2 -39.02 -54.55 -41.62
C PRO A 2 -38.30 -54.22 -40.30
N ASN A 3 -36.98 -54.23 -40.40
CA ASN A 3 -35.92 -54.05 -39.41
C ASN A 3 -35.89 -52.66 -38.74
N THR A 4 -35.53 -52.62 -37.46
CA THR A 4 -34.78 -51.51 -36.86
C THR A 4 -33.58 -52.07 -36.10
N LEU A 5 -32.41 -51.92 -36.71
CA LEU A 5 -31.11 -52.28 -36.15
C LEU A 5 -30.75 -51.30 -35.04
N ALA A 6 -30.53 -51.82 -33.84
CA ALA A 6 -29.94 -51.08 -32.73
C ALA A 6 -28.50 -50.68 -33.10
N THR A 7 -28.26 -49.41 -33.38
CA THR A 7 -26.91 -48.88 -33.56
C THR A 7 -26.31 -48.62 -32.19
N ILE A 8 -25.45 -49.54 -31.74
CA ILE A 8 -24.60 -49.34 -30.57
C ILE A 8 -23.63 -48.19 -30.90
N PRO A 9 -23.57 -47.11 -30.11
CA PRO A 9 -22.58 -46.06 -30.30
C PRO A 9 -21.19 -46.62 -29.96
N LEU A 10 -20.33 -46.71 -30.97
CA LEU A 10 -18.90 -47.01 -30.82
C LEU A 10 -18.16 -45.75 -30.35
N THR A 11 -18.42 -45.30 -29.13
CA THR A 11 -17.50 -44.40 -28.43
C THR A 11 -16.63 -45.27 -27.55
N ASP A 12 -15.41 -45.53 -27.98
CA ASP A 12 -14.46 -46.36 -27.25
C ASP A 12 -14.06 -45.63 -25.96
N PRO A 13 -14.43 -46.12 -24.75
CA PRO A 13 -14.07 -45.48 -23.49
C PRO A 13 -12.56 -45.51 -23.21
N HIS A 14 -11.78 -46.14 -24.09
CA HIS A 14 -10.32 -46.28 -24.02
C HIS A 14 -9.57 -45.55 -25.14
N ALA A 15 -10.22 -44.67 -25.91
CA ALA A 15 -9.50 -43.76 -26.81
C ALA A 15 -8.58 -42.86 -25.97
N LEU A 16 -7.26 -43.04 -26.12
CA LEU A 16 -6.25 -42.20 -25.47
C LEU A 16 -6.52 -40.72 -25.84
N PRO A 17 -6.57 -39.80 -24.87
CA PRO A 17 -6.71 -38.38 -25.16
C PRO A 17 -5.64 -37.97 -26.17
N ALA A 18 -6.01 -37.20 -27.20
CA ALA A 18 -5.05 -36.59 -28.10
C ALA A 18 -4.03 -35.79 -27.25
N ASP A 19 -2.73 -35.95 -27.53
CA ASP A 19 -1.68 -35.24 -26.81
C ASP A 19 -1.96 -33.73 -26.84
N PRO A 20 -1.97 -33.05 -25.67
CA PRO A 20 -2.30 -31.64 -25.60
C PRO A 20 -1.32 -30.86 -26.46
N SER A 21 -1.86 -29.95 -27.27
CA SER A 21 -1.02 -29.10 -28.11
C SER A 21 -0.12 -28.20 -27.23
N LEU A 22 1.04 -27.79 -27.75
CA LEU A 22 1.94 -26.85 -27.06
C LEU A 22 1.21 -25.58 -26.56
N GLY A 23 0.22 -25.11 -27.32
CA GLY A 23 -0.61 -23.97 -26.93
C GLY A 23 -1.52 -24.26 -25.73
N GLU A 24 -2.06 -25.48 -25.62
CA GLU A 24 -2.85 -25.91 -24.46
C GLU A 24 -2.00 -26.09 -23.21
N LEU A 25 -0.80 -26.66 -23.34
CA LEU A 25 0.17 -26.79 -22.23
C LEU A 25 0.57 -25.43 -21.65
N VAL A 26 0.88 -24.45 -22.51
CA VAL A 26 1.22 -23.09 -22.07
C VAL A 26 0.02 -22.38 -21.43
N LYS A 27 -1.17 -22.55 -22.01
CA LYS A 27 -2.42 -22.00 -21.44
C LYS A 27 -2.69 -22.58 -20.05
N ASP A 28 -2.52 -23.88 -19.88
CA ASP A 28 -2.80 -24.57 -18.61
C ASP A 28 -1.75 -24.21 -17.56
N ALA A 29 -0.46 -24.17 -17.91
CA ALA A 29 0.61 -23.72 -17.02
C ALA A 29 0.41 -22.26 -16.56
N THR A 30 -0.02 -21.37 -17.46
CA THR A 30 -0.31 -19.97 -17.13
C THR A 30 -1.53 -19.86 -16.21
N ALA A 31 -2.57 -20.67 -16.44
CA ALA A 31 -3.74 -20.72 -15.58
C ALA A 31 -3.41 -21.23 -14.17
N GLN A 32 -2.57 -22.27 -14.05
CA GLN A 32 -2.08 -22.79 -12.77
C GLN A 32 -1.25 -21.74 -12.02
N MET A 33 -0.33 -21.05 -12.71
CA MET A 33 0.46 -19.99 -12.10
C MET A 33 -0.41 -18.83 -11.62
N SER A 34 -1.41 -18.43 -12.40
CA SER A 34 -2.37 -17.40 -12.01
C SER A 34 -3.21 -17.81 -10.79
N THR A 35 -3.48 -19.12 -10.64
CA THR A 35 -4.19 -19.68 -9.48
C THR A 35 -3.31 -19.65 -8.23
N LEU A 36 -2.03 -20.02 -8.33
CA LEU A 36 -1.07 -19.95 -7.22
C LEU A 36 -0.87 -18.52 -6.72
N VAL A 37 -0.68 -17.56 -7.63
CA VAL A 37 -0.52 -16.14 -7.26
C VAL A 37 -1.76 -15.64 -6.53
N ARG A 38 -2.95 -16.02 -7.01
CA ARG A 38 -4.21 -15.62 -6.35
C ARG A 38 -4.35 -16.24 -4.97
N ALA A 39 -3.97 -17.51 -4.79
CA ALA A 39 -3.97 -18.18 -3.49
C ALA A 39 -3.01 -17.51 -2.50
N GLU A 40 -1.79 -17.15 -2.93
CA GLU A 40 -0.80 -16.45 -2.10
C GLU A 40 -1.32 -15.07 -1.66
N VAL A 41 -1.96 -14.33 -2.57
CA VAL A 41 -2.57 -13.03 -2.28
C VAL A 41 -3.75 -13.19 -1.31
N GLU A 42 -4.59 -14.21 -1.49
CA GLU A 42 -5.72 -14.49 -0.60
C GLU A 42 -5.24 -14.86 0.81
N LEU A 43 -4.17 -15.66 0.92
CA LEU A 43 -3.54 -16.00 2.20
C LEU A 43 -2.96 -14.75 2.88
N ALA A 44 -2.15 -13.97 2.15
CA ALA A 44 -1.55 -12.74 2.68
C ALA A 44 -2.62 -11.75 3.14
N ARG A 45 -3.71 -11.60 2.37
CA ARG A 45 -4.87 -10.77 2.76
C ARG A 45 -5.52 -11.29 4.03
N ALA A 46 -5.69 -12.60 4.17
CA ALA A 46 -6.29 -13.21 5.37
C ALA A 46 -5.41 -12.98 6.61
N GLU A 47 -4.08 -13.12 6.49
CA GLU A 47 -3.13 -12.88 7.56
C GLU A 47 -3.13 -11.41 8.00
N ILE A 48 -2.99 -10.48 7.04
CA ILE A 48 -3.06 -9.04 7.31
C ILE A 48 -4.39 -8.67 7.98
N THR A 49 -5.51 -9.18 7.47
CA THR A 49 -6.83 -8.89 8.06
C THR A 49 -6.94 -9.43 9.49
N ARG A 50 -6.40 -10.63 9.74
CA ARG A 50 -6.39 -11.23 11.06
C ARG A 50 -5.54 -10.40 12.02
N ASP A 51 -4.38 -9.93 11.60
CA ASP A 51 -3.49 -9.13 12.44
C ASP A 51 -4.03 -7.74 12.69
N VAL A 52 -4.64 -7.09 11.70
CA VAL A 52 -5.38 -5.84 11.88
C VAL A 52 -6.50 -6.03 12.89
N LYS A 53 -7.26 -7.13 12.81
CA LYS A 53 -8.34 -7.43 13.76
C LYS A 53 -7.81 -7.63 15.18
N LYS A 54 -6.73 -8.39 15.36
CA LYS A 54 -6.06 -8.55 16.67
C LYS A 54 -5.57 -7.22 17.21
N GLY A 55 -4.91 -6.41 16.37
CA GLY A 55 -4.42 -5.09 16.72
C GLY A 55 -5.54 -4.15 17.13
N LEU A 56 -6.67 -4.18 16.43
CA LEU A 56 -7.87 -3.41 16.77
C LEU A 56 -8.44 -3.85 18.13
N THR A 57 -8.59 -5.14 18.38
CA THR A 57 -9.05 -5.64 19.68
C THR A 57 -8.10 -5.24 20.80
N GLY A 58 -6.78 -5.32 20.58
CA GLY A 58 -5.77 -4.86 21.53
C GLY A 58 -5.83 -3.35 21.80
N SER A 59 -6.13 -2.55 20.77
CA SER A 59 -6.22 -1.09 20.88
C SER A 59 -7.36 -0.63 21.80
N VAL A 60 -8.41 -1.43 21.99
CA VAL A 60 -9.51 -1.11 22.91
C VAL A 60 -9.01 -0.91 24.34
N PHE A 61 -8.10 -1.76 24.80
CA PHE A 61 -7.53 -1.62 26.14
C PHE A 61 -6.65 -0.37 26.27
N PHE A 62 -5.89 -0.03 25.23
CA PHE A 62 -5.11 1.21 25.22
C PHE A 62 -6.01 2.44 25.22
N ILE A 63 -7.09 2.45 24.42
CA ILE A 63 -8.06 3.55 24.43
C ILE A 63 -8.71 3.65 25.81
N ALA A 64 -9.16 2.54 26.40
CA ALA A 64 -9.73 2.52 27.75
C ALA A 64 -8.73 3.04 28.79
N ALA A 65 -7.47 2.60 28.74
CA ALA A 65 -6.42 3.08 29.64
C ALA A 65 -6.16 4.59 29.48
N LEU A 66 -6.14 5.11 28.24
CA LEU A 66 -5.97 6.54 27.98
C LEU A 66 -7.17 7.35 28.48
N VAL A 67 -8.39 6.84 28.33
CA VAL A 67 -9.60 7.48 28.89
C VAL A 67 -9.51 7.54 30.41
N VAL A 68 -9.18 6.42 31.07
CA VAL A 68 -9.00 6.38 32.52
C VAL A 68 -7.91 7.37 32.96
N LEU A 69 -6.73 7.34 32.33
CA LEU A 69 -5.63 8.25 32.62
C LEU A 69 -6.03 9.73 32.44
N PHE A 70 -6.79 10.04 31.40
CA PHE A 70 -7.31 11.38 31.16
C PHE A 70 -8.23 11.85 32.29
N TYR A 71 -9.20 11.02 32.69
CA TYR A 71 -10.07 11.35 33.84
C TYR A 71 -9.31 11.39 35.17
N SER A 72 -8.32 10.51 35.38
CA SER A 72 -7.48 10.51 36.58
C SER A 72 -6.67 11.81 36.72
N THR A 73 -6.33 12.48 35.62
CA THR A 73 -5.61 13.76 35.65
C THR A 73 -6.41 14.84 36.39
N PHE A 74 -7.74 14.84 36.27
CA PHE A 74 -8.60 15.75 37.04
C PHE A 74 -8.43 15.52 38.56
N PHE A 75 -8.57 14.27 39.01
CA PHE A 75 -8.39 13.92 40.42
C PHE A 75 -6.96 14.18 40.90
N PHE A 76 -5.95 13.98 40.06
CA PHE A 76 -4.56 14.26 40.38
C PHE A 76 -4.32 15.75 40.69
N PHE A 77 -4.91 16.66 39.91
CA PHE A 77 -4.78 18.09 40.18
C PHE A 77 -5.52 18.52 41.46
N PHE A 78 -6.69 17.94 41.74
CA PHE A 78 -7.36 18.14 43.04
C PHE A 78 -6.51 17.64 44.20
N PHE A 79 -5.96 16.44 44.09
CA PHE A 79 -5.03 15.88 45.07
C PHE A 79 -3.82 16.79 45.27
N LEU A 80 -3.22 17.28 44.19
CA LEU A 80 -2.07 18.18 44.27
C LEU A 80 -2.43 19.50 44.98
N ALA A 81 -3.59 20.08 44.68
CA ALA A 81 -4.07 21.28 45.35
C ALA A 81 -4.25 21.02 46.85
N GLU A 82 -4.84 19.89 47.23
CA GLU A 82 -5.07 19.52 48.63
C GLU A 82 -3.76 19.27 49.39
N VAL A 83 -2.75 18.67 48.75
CA VAL A 83 -1.41 18.51 49.34
C VAL A 83 -0.74 19.87 49.56
N LEU A 84 -0.88 20.80 48.62
CA LEU A 84 -0.37 22.17 48.79
C LEU A 84 -1.11 22.92 49.90
N ASN A 85 -2.40 22.65 50.06
CA ASN A 85 -3.26 23.24 51.08
C ASN A 85 -2.83 22.92 52.52
N ILE A 86 -2.00 21.89 52.73
CA ILE A 86 -1.40 21.60 54.04
C ILE A 86 -0.52 22.76 54.51
N TRP A 87 0.09 23.50 53.59
CA TRP A 87 1.08 24.55 53.86
C TRP A 87 0.62 25.95 53.45
N LEU A 88 -0.41 26.06 52.59
CA LEU A 88 -0.92 27.29 52.02
C LEU A 88 -2.42 27.46 52.29
N GLN A 89 -2.94 28.67 52.07
CA GLN A 89 -4.38 28.93 52.04
C GLN A 89 -5.02 28.27 50.80
N ASP A 90 -6.27 27.82 50.94
CA ASP A 90 -7.01 27.11 49.88
C ASP A 90 -6.87 27.79 48.50
N TRP A 91 -7.21 29.08 48.43
CA TRP A 91 -7.21 29.84 47.18
C TRP A 91 -5.83 29.89 46.50
N ALA A 92 -4.75 29.94 47.29
CA ALA A 92 -3.39 30.04 46.78
C ALA A 92 -2.91 28.68 46.23
N ALA A 93 -3.28 27.59 46.90
CA ALA A 93 -2.98 26.23 46.43
C ALA A 93 -3.62 25.95 45.06
N TYR A 94 -4.91 26.25 44.90
CA TYR A 94 -5.61 26.10 43.61
C TYR A 94 -5.03 27.01 42.52
N LEU A 95 -4.64 28.24 42.86
CA LEU A 95 -4.04 29.16 41.88
C LEU A 95 -2.67 28.66 41.37
N ILE A 96 -1.86 28.08 42.24
CA ILE A 96 -0.56 27.49 41.85
C ILE A 96 -0.79 26.29 40.93
N VAL A 97 -1.68 25.37 41.29
CA VAL A 97 -2.00 24.21 40.45
C VAL A 97 -2.53 24.64 39.08
N PHE A 98 -3.39 25.68 39.05
CA PHE A 98 -3.86 26.28 37.80
C PHE A 98 -2.69 26.84 36.95
N GLY A 99 -1.73 27.52 37.57
CA GLY A 99 -0.52 27.99 36.89
C GLY A 99 0.32 26.86 36.30
N VAL A 100 0.46 25.75 37.02
CA VAL A 100 1.12 24.53 36.52
C VAL A 100 0.38 23.97 35.32
N MET A 101 -0.95 23.88 35.37
CA MET A 101 -1.78 23.41 34.25
C MET A 101 -1.60 24.27 33.01
N LEU A 102 -1.60 25.60 33.14
CA LEU A 102 -1.36 26.52 32.02
C LEU A 102 0.04 26.34 31.42
N THR A 103 1.04 26.11 32.26
CA THR A 103 2.42 25.88 31.80
C THR A 103 2.52 24.60 30.97
N VAL A 104 1.96 23.50 31.48
CA VAL A 104 1.92 22.21 30.77
C VAL A 104 1.11 22.32 29.47
N ALA A 105 -0.08 22.93 29.52
CA ALA A 105 -0.94 23.12 28.36
C ALA A 105 -0.23 23.95 27.27
N SER A 106 0.45 25.03 27.66
CA SER A 106 1.22 25.88 26.73
C SER A 106 2.38 25.10 26.10
N GLY A 107 3.09 24.29 26.89
CA GLY A 107 4.17 23.42 26.39
C GLY A 107 3.67 22.39 25.37
N LEU A 108 2.56 21.70 25.69
CA LEU A 108 1.94 20.72 24.78
C LEU A 108 1.40 21.38 23.51
N ALA A 109 0.71 22.52 23.63
CA ALA A 109 0.20 23.28 22.49
C ALA A 109 1.34 23.74 21.57
N LEU A 110 2.43 24.26 22.15
CA LEU A 110 3.59 24.69 21.38
C LEU A 110 4.27 23.50 20.69
N PHE A 111 4.50 22.39 21.40
CA PHE A 111 5.11 21.20 20.80
C PHE A 111 4.23 20.62 19.69
N GLY A 112 2.91 20.54 19.92
CA GLY A 112 1.93 20.13 18.92
C GLY A 112 1.96 21.04 17.69
N PHE A 113 1.96 22.35 17.89
CA PHE A 113 2.06 23.34 16.82
C PHE A 113 3.36 23.19 16.01
N LEU A 114 4.50 23.05 16.70
CA LEU A 114 5.80 22.85 16.06
C LEU A 114 5.84 21.54 15.26
N ARG A 115 5.24 20.47 15.78
CA ARG A 115 5.17 19.18 15.09
C ARG A 115 4.31 19.27 13.84
N VAL A 116 3.11 19.86 13.93
CA VAL A 116 2.21 20.06 12.79
C VAL A 116 2.87 20.94 11.73
N ARG A 117 3.52 22.03 12.13
CA ARG A 117 4.21 22.94 11.19
C ARG A 117 5.39 22.27 10.47
N ARG A 118 5.96 21.21 11.04
CA ARG A 118 7.04 20.43 10.41
C ARG A 118 6.53 19.42 9.38
N ILE A 119 5.23 19.11 9.38
CA ILE A 119 4.61 18.25 8.36
C ILE A 119 4.56 19.04 7.06
N ARG A 120 5.60 18.89 6.23
CA ARG A 120 5.55 19.28 4.82
C ARG A 120 4.74 18.21 4.11
N GLY A 121 3.64 18.58 3.45
CA GLY A 121 2.81 17.66 2.68
C GLY A 121 3.62 16.88 1.63
N PRO A 122 3.07 15.81 1.02
CA PRO A 122 3.80 14.90 0.14
C PRO A 122 4.16 15.54 -1.20
N ARG A 123 5.09 16.51 -1.18
CA ARG A 123 5.52 17.29 -2.35
C ARG A 123 6.10 16.39 -3.43
N GLN A 124 6.90 15.39 -3.03
CA GLN A 124 7.50 14.42 -3.96
C GLN A 124 6.45 13.55 -4.66
N THR A 125 5.37 13.16 -3.98
CA THR A 125 4.26 12.41 -4.59
C THR A 125 3.45 13.29 -5.54
N ILE A 126 3.26 14.57 -5.19
CA ILE A 126 2.57 15.52 -6.06
C ILE A 126 3.42 15.80 -7.31
N GLU A 127 4.74 15.92 -7.17
CA GLU A 127 5.69 16.10 -8.27
C GLU A 127 5.75 14.87 -9.17
N SER A 128 5.88 13.66 -8.64
CA SER A 128 5.93 12.43 -9.44
C SER A 128 4.63 12.17 -10.22
N VAL A 129 3.47 12.48 -9.62
CA VAL A 129 2.17 12.41 -10.31
C VAL A 129 2.06 13.48 -11.39
N ARG A 130 2.59 14.69 -11.15
CA ARG A 130 2.65 15.75 -12.18
C ARG A 130 3.54 15.36 -13.35
N GLU A 131 4.73 14.84 -13.07
CA GLU A 131 5.70 14.41 -14.08
C GLU A 131 5.16 13.24 -14.90
N THR A 132 4.52 12.27 -14.24
CA THR A 132 3.82 11.16 -14.93
C THR A 132 2.72 11.70 -15.85
N ARG A 133 1.92 12.66 -15.38
CA ARG A 133 0.86 13.30 -16.18
C ARG A 133 1.42 14.11 -17.36
N GLU A 134 2.56 14.78 -17.19
CA GLU A 134 3.24 15.52 -18.25
C GLU A 134 3.88 14.58 -19.28
N ALA A 135 4.48 13.47 -18.86
CA ALA A 135 5.04 12.45 -19.75
C ALA A 135 3.97 11.72 -20.58
N LEU A 136 2.74 11.61 -20.06
CA LEU A 136 1.58 11.03 -20.74
C LEU A 136 0.79 12.05 -21.59
N ARG A 137 1.21 13.33 -21.63
CA ARG A 137 0.56 14.34 -22.46
C ARG A 137 0.99 14.14 -23.93
N PRO A 138 0.06 13.94 -24.88
CA PRO A 138 0.42 13.78 -26.28
C PRO A 138 1.11 15.03 -26.81
N ASP A 139 2.35 14.88 -27.29
CA ASP A 139 3.13 15.95 -27.91
C ASP A 139 2.56 16.24 -29.32
N PRO A 140 1.94 17.42 -29.56
CA PRO A 140 1.39 17.76 -30.86
C PRO A 140 2.47 17.90 -31.94
N ASP A 141 3.73 18.18 -31.58
CA ASP A 141 4.81 18.41 -32.55
C ASP A 141 5.40 17.09 -33.08
N ARG A 142 5.28 15.97 -32.34
CA ARG A 142 5.64 14.62 -32.82
C ARG A 142 4.78 14.14 -34.00
N LEU A 143 3.62 14.76 -34.21
CA LEU A 143 2.76 14.47 -35.36
C LEU A 143 3.28 15.13 -36.65
N HIS A 144 4.11 16.18 -36.55
CA HIS A 144 4.62 16.94 -37.70
C HIS A 144 6.02 16.51 -38.17
N SER A 145 6.76 15.72 -37.39
CA SER A 145 8.10 15.22 -37.76
C SER A 145 8.12 13.88 -38.49
N SER A 146 6.95 13.29 -38.82
CA SER A 146 6.85 12.05 -39.61
C SER A 146 6.88 12.32 -41.12
N GLY A 147 7.81 13.15 -41.58
CA GLY A 147 8.14 13.30 -43.00
C GLY A 147 9.28 12.35 -43.36
N PRO A 148 9.24 11.65 -44.52
CA PRO A 148 10.23 10.63 -44.87
C PRO A 148 11.58 11.26 -45.23
N GLN A 149 12.40 11.61 -44.24
CA GLN A 149 13.82 11.89 -44.47
C GLN A 149 14.60 10.58 -44.59
N SER A 150 14.66 10.13 -45.84
CA SER A 150 15.85 9.58 -46.50
C SER A 150 16.78 8.76 -45.61
N LEU A 151 16.58 7.45 -45.67
CA LEU A 151 17.65 6.46 -45.61
C LEU A 151 18.78 6.86 -46.59
N LYS A 152 19.77 7.63 -46.12
CA LYS A 152 21.08 7.66 -46.77
C LYS A 152 21.84 6.44 -46.28
N ALA A 153 21.89 5.46 -47.19
CA ALA A 153 22.65 4.23 -47.08
C ALA A 153 24.04 4.48 -46.49
N HIS A 154 24.32 3.86 -45.34
CA HIS A 154 25.68 3.67 -44.89
C HIS A 154 26.25 2.51 -45.72
N ASP A 155 26.94 2.88 -46.80
CA ASP A 155 27.66 1.97 -47.68
C ASP A 155 28.64 1.13 -46.86
N GLY A 156 28.58 -0.19 -47.05
CA GLY A 156 29.37 -1.17 -46.34
C GLY A 156 30.79 -1.17 -46.89
N LYS A 157 31.76 -0.73 -46.08
CA LYS A 157 33.16 -1.07 -46.31
C LYS A 157 33.46 -2.40 -45.62
N PRO A 158 34.01 -3.40 -46.33
CA PRO A 158 34.36 -4.67 -45.72
C PRO A 158 35.52 -4.47 -44.74
N ALA A 159 35.31 -4.88 -43.49
CA ALA A 159 36.36 -5.03 -42.51
C ALA A 159 37.33 -6.09 -43.03
N THR A 160 38.50 -5.65 -43.46
CA THR A 160 39.63 -6.53 -43.76
C THR A 160 40.30 -6.88 -42.44
N ASP A 161 40.33 -8.17 -42.14
CA ASP A 161 41.17 -8.78 -41.12
C ASP A 161 42.57 -9.02 -41.72
N PRO A 162 43.65 -8.48 -41.13
CA PRO A 162 44.98 -9.00 -41.35
C PRO A 162 45.48 -9.67 -40.07
N SER A 163 45.62 -10.99 -40.17
CA SER A 163 46.52 -11.78 -39.34
C SER A 163 47.87 -11.11 -39.15
N GLY A 164 48.36 -11.06 -37.91
CA GLY A 164 49.71 -10.64 -37.60
C GLY A 164 50.09 -10.85 -36.14
N TRP A 165 50.41 -12.10 -35.78
CA TRP A 165 51.10 -12.56 -34.56
C TRP A 165 50.32 -12.57 -33.25
#